data_AF-L1KIJ5-F1
#
_entry.id   AF-L1KIJ5-F1
#
_cell.length_a   1.000
_cell.length_b   1.000
_cell.length_c   1.000
_cell.angle_alpha   90.00
_cell.angle_beta   90.00
_cell.angle_gamma   90.00
#
_symmetry.space_group_name_H-M   'P 1'
#
loop_
_entity.id
_entity.type
_entity.pdbx_description
1 polymer ?
#
loop_
_entity_poly.entity_id
_entity_poly.type
_entity_poly.pdbx_seq_one_letter_code
_entity_poly.pdbx_strand_id
1 'polypeptide(L)'
;MTPALRAGKPEHVLAALRSAGRHLGLAFQIFNDVEDIWGDPTVTGKPVRSDILRRNPTFPVLAALSTDSPAGERLRRLWHADGTTAAHLQEMADLVEESGSRHTAEQLSRSHLDSALEHLGRAELSPAASTELTALFDRIVNRTA
;
A
#
# COMPACT_ATOMS: atom_id res chain seq x y z
N MET A 1 -5.45 14.19 13.84
CA MET A 1 -4.46 15.02 14.56
C MET A 1 -4.96 15.27 15.97
N THR A 2 -4.24 14.77 16.98
CA THR A 2 -4.58 14.95 18.40
C THR A 2 -4.41 16.41 18.84
N PRO A 3 -5.15 16.87 19.87
CA PRO A 3 -5.04 18.22 20.43
C PRO A 3 -3.61 18.63 20.84
N ALA A 4 -2.79 17.66 21.28
CA ALA A 4 -1.40 17.88 21.67
C ALA A 4 -0.50 18.42 20.53
N LEU A 5 -0.79 18.07 19.26
CA LEU A 5 -0.05 18.60 18.10
C LEU A 5 -0.46 20.04 17.73
N ARG A 6 -1.63 20.51 18.18
CA ARG A 6 -2.16 21.84 17.82
C ARG A 6 -1.63 22.96 18.72
N ALA A 7 -1.08 22.65 19.89
CA ALA A 7 -0.71 23.68 20.85
C ALA A 7 0.51 24.50 20.35
N GLY A 8 0.25 25.71 19.86
CA GLY A 8 1.28 26.72 19.57
C GLY A 8 2.12 26.51 18.30
N LYS A 9 1.75 25.57 17.40
CA LYS A 9 2.48 25.37 16.14
C LYS A 9 1.94 26.28 15.03
N PRO A 10 2.80 26.83 14.16
CA PRO A 10 2.36 27.57 12.97
C PRO A 10 1.50 26.70 12.05
N GLU A 11 0.52 27.30 11.37
CA GLU A 11 -0.39 26.54 10.50
C GLU A 11 0.34 25.82 9.36
N HIS A 12 1.45 26.38 8.85
CA HIS A 12 2.26 25.74 7.81
C HIS A 12 2.86 24.40 8.29
N VAL A 13 3.30 24.32 9.56
CA VAL A 13 3.81 23.08 10.17
C VAL A 13 2.69 22.05 10.24
N LEU A 14 1.49 22.47 10.69
CA LEU A 14 0.34 21.57 10.78
C LEU A 14 -0.10 21.06 9.41
N ALA A 15 -0.11 21.92 8.40
CA ALA A 15 -0.44 21.54 7.03
C ALA A 15 0.59 20.53 6.46
N ALA A 16 1.88 20.79 6.66
CA ALA A 16 2.95 19.88 6.24
C ALA A 16 2.83 18.51 6.90
N LEU A 17 2.60 18.46 8.22
CA LEU A 17 2.39 17.21 8.95
C LEU A 17 1.12 16.45 8.52
N ARG A 18 0.04 17.16 8.19
CA ARG A 18 -1.18 16.54 7.65
C ARG A 18 -0.92 15.89 6.30
N SER A 19 -0.23 16.59 5.40
CA SER A 19 0.12 16.04 4.08
C SER A 19 1.08 14.86 4.21
N ALA A 20 2.10 14.97 5.07
CA ALA A 20 3.03 13.88 5.37
C ALA A 20 2.27 12.62 5.86
N GLY A 21 1.40 12.78 6.85
CA GLY A 21 0.58 11.67 7.38
C GLY A 21 -0.40 11.08 6.35
N ARG A 22 -0.98 11.91 5.48
CA ARG A 22 -1.87 11.44 4.40
C ARG A 22 -1.12 10.54 3.42
N HIS A 23 0.04 11.00 2.96
CA HIS A 23 0.87 10.25 2.02
C HIS A 23 1.43 8.96 2.65
N LEU A 24 1.85 9.01 3.92
CA LEU A 24 2.24 7.81 4.66
C LEU A 24 1.11 6.78 4.73
N GLY A 25 -0.11 7.22 5.03
CA GLY A 25 -1.28 6.34 5.11
C GLY A 25 -1.56 5.63 3.78
N LEU A 26 -1.42 6.34 2.65
CA LEU A 26 -1.57 5.76 1.32
C LEU A 26 -0.45 4.76 1.00
N ALA A 27 0.81 5.12 1.26
CA ALA A 27 1.95 4.23 1.07
C ALA A 27 1.77 2.92 1.87
N PHE A 28 1.39 3.04 3.13
CA PHE A 28 1.15 1.91 4.03
C PHE A 28 -0.01 1.02 3.56
N GLN A 29 -1.14 1.59 3.15
CA GLN A 29 -2.28 0.80 2.67
C GLN A 29 -1.90 0.00 1.41
N ILE A 30 -1.26 0.66 0.43
CA ILE A 30 -0.86 0.00 -0.82
C ILE A 30 0.19 -1.08 -0.55
N PHE A 31 1.12 -0.84 0.38
CA PHE A 31 2.08 -1.87 0.80
C PHE A 31 1.39 -3.09 1.42
N ASN A 32 0.40 -2.87 2.32
CA ASN A 32 -0.35 -3.99 2.89
C ASN A 32 -1.16 -4.75 1.84
N ASP A 33 -1.74 -4.07 0.85
CA ASP A 33 -2.46 -4.72 -0.25
C ASP A 33 -1.53 -5.65 -1.07
N VAL A 34 -0.23 -5.29 -1.19
CA VAL A 34 0.79 -6.18 -1.79
C VAL A 34 1.07 -7.37 -0.88
N GLU A 35 1.30 -7.14 0.41
CA GLU A 35 1.56 -8.22 1.38
C GLU A 35 0.37 -9.20 1.51
N ASP A 36 -0.87 -8.73 1.39
CA ASP A 36 -2.06 -9.56 1.50
C ASP A 36 -2.26 -10.53 0.31
N ILE A 37 -1.52 -10.33 -0.79
CA ILE A 37 -1.48 -11.21 -1.95
C ILE A 37 -0.19 -12.06 -2.00
N TRP A 38 0.98 -11.42 -1.84
CA TRP A 38 2.29 -12.03 -2.07
C TRP A 38 3.16 -12.19 -0.82
N GLY A 39 2.75 -11.65 0.32
CA GLY A 39 3.54 -11.66 1.55
C GLY A 39 3.76 -13.06 2.12
N ASP A 40 4.84 -13.23 2.87
CA ASP A 40 5.17 -14.49 3.54
C ASP A 40 4.18 -14.73 4.71
N PRO A 41 3.43 -15.86 4.74
CA PRO A 41 2.52 -16.17 5.84
C PRO A 41 3.18 -16.20 7.22
N THR A 42 4.49 -16.52 7.29
CA THR A 42 5.25 -16.54 8.55
C THR A 42 5.50 -15.14 9.12
N VAL A 43 5.49 -14.12 8.27
CA VAL A 43 5.67 -12.70 8.63
C VAL A 43 4.30 -12.03 8.81
N THR A 44 3.38 -12.26 7.87
CA THR A 44 2.06 -11.58 7.84
C THR A 44 1.06 -12.18 8.82
N GLY A 45 1.23 -13.46 9.21
CA GLY A 45 0.27 -14.22 10.00
C GLY A 45 -1.05 -14.52 9.27
N LYS A 46 -1.11 -14.25 7.95
CA LYS A 46 -2.29 -14.48 7.10
C LYS A 46 -1.96 -15.54 6.03
N PRO A 47 -2.97 -16.25 5.49
CA PRO A 47 -2.76 -17.06 4.29
C PRO A 47 -2.33 -16.20 3.11
N VAL A 48 -1.41 -16.71 2.29
CA VAL A 48 -1.08 -16.13 0.98
C VAL A 48 -2.35 -15.96 0.13
N ARG A 49 -2.44 -14.88 -0.65
CA ARG A 49 -3.60 -14.53 -1.51
C ARG A 49 -4.89 -14.29 -0.75
N SER A 50 -4.79 -13.80 0.49
CA SER A 50 -5.95 -13.55 1.35
C SER A 50 -6.97 -12.59 0.72
N ASP A 51 -6.52 -11.56 -0.01
CA ASP A 51 -7.41 -10.62 -0.69
C ASP A 51 -8.15 -11.26 -1.87
N ILE A 52 -7.47 -12.06 -2.67
CA ILE A 52 -8.08 -12.79 -3.80
C ILE A 52 -9.11 -13.78 -3.27
N LEU A 53 -8.78 -14.51 -2.20
CA LEU A 53 -9.70 -15.44 -1.53
C LEU A 53 -10.97 -14.74 -1.03
N ARG A 54 -10.83 -13.52 -0.49
CA ARG A 54 -11.95 -12.73 0.05
C ARG A 54 -12.68 -11.89 -1.01
N ARG A 55 -12.23 -11.91 -2.27
CA ARG A 55 -12.69 -11.01 -3.33
C ARG A 55 -12.56 -9.54 -2.94
N ASN A 56 -11.53 -9.19 -2.16
CA ASN A 56 -11.26 -7.82 -1.79
C ASN A 56 -10.75 -7.04 -3.01
N PRO A 57 -11.36 -5.89 -3.36
CA PRO A 57 -10.94 -5.08 -4.49
C PRO A 57 -9.77 -4.16 -4.07
N THR A 58 -8.63 -4.75 -3.70
CA THR A 58 -7.42 -3.99 -3.36
C THR A 58 -6.76 -3.39 -4.59
N PHE A 59 -5.87 -2.43 -4.39
CA PHE A 59 -5.24 -1.70 -5.50
C PHE A 59 -4.65 -2.61 -6.60
N PRO A 60 -3.77 -3.59 -6.30
CA PRO A 60 -3.20 -4.47 -7.33
C PRO A 60 -4.26 -5.28 -8.08
N VAL A 61 -5.34 -5.69 -7.42
CA VAL A 61 -6.45 -6.42 -8.06
C VAL A 61 -7.20 -5.50 -9.02
N LEU A 62 -7.57 -4.30 -8.57
CA LEU A 62 -8.29 -3.32 -9.39
C LEU A 62 -7.46 -2.86 -10.59
N ALA A 63 -6.16 -2.64 -10.38
CA ALA A 63 -5.22 -2.31 -11.46
C ALA A 63 -5.21 -3.42 -12.51
N ALA A 64 -5.11 -4.68 -12.10
CA ALA A 64 -5.09 -5.82 -13.01
C ALA A 64 -6.40 -5.98 -13.80
N LEU A 65 -7.54 -5.87 -13.12
CA LEU A 65 -8.88 -5.94 -13.71
C LEU A 65 -9.15 -4.82 -14.73
N SER A 66 -8.46 -3.69 -14.58
CA SER A 66 -8.60 -2.52 -15.45
C SER A 66 -7.71 -2.57 -16.70
N THR A 67 -6.84 -3.58 -16.83
CA THR A 67 -6.00 -3.73 -18.03
C THR A 67 -6.77 -4.36 -19.19
N ASP A 68 -6.50 -3.88 -20.41
CA ASP A 68 -7.01 -4.49 -21.66
C ASP A 68 -6.05 -5.57 -22.20
N SER A 69 -5.47 -6.35 -21.30
CA SER A 69 -4.56 -7.45 -21.63
C SER A 69 -5.31 -8.79 -21.64
N PRO A 70 -4.78 -9.84 -22.31
CA PRO A 70 -5.32 -11.19 -22.17
C PRO A 70 -5.40 -11.66 -20.71
N ALA A 71 -4.42 -11.27 -19.90
CA ALA A 71 -4.39 -11.55 -18.46
C ALA A 71 -5.52 -10.86 -17.71
N GLY A 72 -5.74 -9.57 -17.93
CA GLY A 72 -6.84 -8.81 -17.33
C GLY A 72 -8.21 -9.35 -17.73
N GLU A 73 -8.37 -9.73 -18.99
CA GLU A 73 -9.61 -10.31 -19.51
C GLU A 73 -9.89 -11.71 -18.93
N ARG A 74 -8.85 -12.55 -18.78
CA ARG A 74 -8.98 -13.84 -18.08
C ARG A 74 -9.28 -13.64 -16.59
N LEU A 75 -8.62 -12.69 -15.94
CA LEU A 75 -8.84 -12.36 -14.53
C LEU A 75 -10.28 -11.91 -14.30
N ARG A 76 -10.84 -11.03 -15.13
CA ARG A 76 -12.25 -10.59 -15.04
C ARG A 76 -13.21 -11.78 -15.07
N ARG A 77 -13.02 -12.74 -15.97
CA ARG A 77 -13.86 -13.94 -16.04
C ARG A 77 -13.78 -14.78 -14.76
N LEU A 78 -12.57 -15.04 -14.25
CA LEU A 78 -12.38 -15.78 -13.00
C LEU A 78 -12.88 -15.00 -11.79
N TRP A 79 -12.79 -13.67 -11.83
CA TRP A 79 -13.22 -12.79 -10.75
C TRP A 79 -14.72 -12.87 -10.49
N HIS A 80 -15.51 -13.00 -11.57
CA HIS A 80 -16.97 -13.06 -11.53
C HIS A 80 -17.53 -14.49 -11.63
N ALA A 81 -16.69 -15.52 -11.73
CA ALA A 81 -17.15 -16.91 -11.82
C ALA A 81 -17.69 -17.43 -10.48
N ASP A 82 -18.73 -18.26 -10.57
CA ASP A 82 -19.26 -19.03 -9.44
C ASP A 82 -18.30 -20.17 -9.07
N GLY A 83 -18.00 -20.32 -7.78
CA GLY A 83 -17.11 -21.36 -7.27
C GLY A 83 -15.63 -21.04 -7.48
N THR A 84 -14.90 -20.91 -6.37
CA THR A 84 -13.45 -20.66 -6.39
C THR A 84 -12.71 -21.87 -5.85
N THR A 85 -11.97 -22.56 -6.70
CA THR A 85 -11.07 -23.65 -6.31
C THR A 85 -9.71 -23.10 -5.91
N ALA A 86 -8.88 -23.91 -5.24
CA ALA A 86 -7.49 -23.53 -4.95
C ALA A 86 -6.69 -23.24 -6.24
N ALA A 87 -6.97 -23.96 -7.33
CA ALA A 87 -6.36 -23.71 -8.64
C ALA A 87 -6.78 -22.35 -9.22
N HIS A 88 -8.06 -21.97 -9.07
CA HIS A 88 -8.52 -20.62 -9.49
C HIS A 88 -7.83 -19.52 -8.67
N LEU A 89 -7.63 -19.70 -7.36
CA LEU A 89 -6.92 -18.72 -6.53
C LEU A 89 -5.47 -18.50 -6.97
N GLN A 90 -4.76 -19.58 -7.26
CA GLN A 90 -3.41 -19.53 -7.81
C GLN A 90 -3.40 -18.80 -9.16
N GLU A 91 -4.27 -19.22 -10.08
CA GLU A 91 -4.36 -18.63 -11.42
C GLU A 91 -4.66 -17.12 -11.36
N MET A 92 -5.59 -16.70 -10.50
CA MET A 92 -5.90 -15.28 -10.33
C MET A 92 -4.72 -14.48 -9.78
N ALA A 93 -3.94 -15.03 -8.85
CA ALA A 93 -2.73 -14.37 -8.35
C ALA A 93 -1.67 -14.22 -9.44
N ASP A 94 -1.48 -15.25 -10.25
CA ASP A 94 -0.54 -15.24 -11.36
C ASP A 94 -0.96 -14.22 -12.43
N LEU A 95 -2.26 -14.10 -12.72
CA LEU A 95 -2.79 -13.10 -13.66
C LEU A 95 -2.63 -11.66 -13.14
N VAL A 96 -2.80 -11.45 -11.83
CA VAL A 96 -2.54 -10.14 -11.20
C VAL A 96 -1.05 -9.79 -11.31
N GLU A 97 -0.14 -10.76 -11.10
CA GLU A 97 1.30 -10.57 -11.31
C GLU A 97 1.63 -10.26 -12.78
N GLU A 98 1.12 -11.07 -13.72
CA GLU A 98 1.36 -10.94 -15.16
C GLU A 98 0.89 -9.59 -15.72
N SER A 99 -0.18 -9.02 -15.15
CA SER A 99 -0.65 -7.68 -15.52
C SER A 99 0.35 -6.55 -15.18
N GLY A 100 1.41 -6.83 -14.41
CA GLY A 100 2.35 -5.82 -13.90
C GLY A 100 1.82 -5.01 -12.72
N SER A 101 0.66 -5.41 -12.16
CA SER A 101 0.00 -4.65 -11.10
C SER A 101 0.74 -4.68 -9.78
N ARG A 102 1.48 -5.76 -9.48
CA ARG A 102 2.38 -5.80 -8.32
C ARG A 102 3.41 -4.69 -8.40
N HIS A 103 4.16 -4.63 -9.50
CA HIS A 103 5.18 -3.62 -9.70
C HIS A 103 4.60 -2.20 -9.63
N THR A 104 3.44 -1.99 -10.25
CA THR A 104 2.71 -0.72 -10.20
C THR A 104 2.33 -0.32 -8.77
N ALA A 105 1.83 -1.26 -7.96
CA ALA A 105 1.49 -1.03 -6.56
C ALA A 105 2.72 -0.69 -5.72
N GLU A 106 3.81 -1.45 -5.87
CA GLU A 106 5.07 -1.21 -5.17
C GLU A 106 5.66 0.18 -5.52
N GLN A 107 5.63 0.57 -6.79
CA GLN A 107 6.06 1.91 -7.22
C GLN A 107 5.18 3.02 -6.64
N LEU A 108 3.86 2.83 -6.66
CA LEU A 108 2.92 3.82 -6.14
C LEU A 108 3.08 3.99 -4.61
N SER A 109 3.27 2.89 -3.88
CA SER A 109 3.56 2.91 -2.45
C SER A 109 4.84 3.72 -2.16
N ARG A 110 5.93 3.44 -2.89
CA ARG A 110 7.21 4.18 -2.78
C ARG A 110 7.03 5.67 -3.08
N SER A 111 6.32 6.01 -4.15
CA SER A 111 6.09 7.41 -4.55
C SER A 111 5.29 8.18 -3.48
N HIS A 112 4.33 7.51 -2.82
CA HIS A 112 3.65 8.09 -1.67
C HIS A 112 4.57 8.23 -0.44
N LEU A 113 5.46 7.27 -0.16
CA LEU A 113 6.44 7.40 0.92
C LEU A 113 7.37 8.60 0.67
N ASP A 114 7.90 8.74 -0.55
CA ASP A 114 8.76 9.86 -0.93
C ASP A 114 8.06 11.21 -0.72
N SER A 115 6.80 11.31 -1.15
CA SER A 115 5.97 12.50 -0.92
C SER A 115 5.74 12.76 0.58
N ALA A 116 5.57 11.71 1.38
CA ALA A 116 5.39 11.82 2.82
C ALA A 116 6.64 12.42 3.49
N LEU A 117 7.82 11.97 3.07
CA LEU A 117 9.11 12.47 3.54
C LEU A 117 9.39 13.91 3.08
N GLU A 118 9.04 14.25 1.84
CA GLU A 118 9.14 15.62 1.33
C GLU A 118 8.27 16.59 2.17
N HIS A 119 7.03 16.21 2.45
CA HIS A 119 6.15 17.00 3.30
C HIS A 119 6.63 17.09 4.74
N LEU A 120 7.21 16.01 5.28
CA LEU A 120 7.80 16.03 6.62
C LEU A 120 8.98 17.01 6.69
N GLY A 121 9.84 17.05 5.66
CA GLY A 121 10.95 17.99 5.56
C GLY A 121 10.50 19.47 5.55
N ARG A 122 9.31 19.76 5.02
CA ARG A 122 8.70 21.10 5.01
C ARG A 122 8.07 21.51 6.34
N ALA A 123 7.94 20.59 7.31
CA ALA A 123 7.34 20.90 8.60
C ALA A 123 8.31 21.65 9.55
N GLU A 124 9.56 21.89 9.13
CA GLU A 124 10.59 22.65 9.88
C GLU A 124 10.71 22.19 11.35
N LEU A 125 10.65 20.87 11.54
CA LEU A 125 10.79 20.26 12.86
C LEU A 125 12.23 20.40 13.39
N SER A 126 12.40 20.18 14.69
CA SER A 126 13.76 20.04 15.22
C SER A 126 14.47 18.87 14.52
N PRO A 127 15.82 18.93 14.37
CA PRO A 127 16.57 17.85 13.72
C PRO A 127 16.31 16.47 14.34
N ALA A 128 16.19 16.40 15.66
CA ALA A 128 15.87 15.16 16.37
C ALA A 128 14.48 14.60 15.96
N ALA A 129 13.44 15.43 15.97
CA ALA A 129 12.09 15.01 15.61
C ALA A 129 11.98 14.62 14.12
N SER A 130 12.68 15.34 13.24
CA SER A 130 12.72 15.02 11.81
C SER A 130 13.36 13.65 11.56
N THR A 131 14.48 13.36 12.22
CA THR A 131 15.17 12.06 12.12
C THR A 131 14.29 10.92 12.66
N GLU A 132 13.70 11.09 13.84
CA GLU A 132 12.82 10.07 14.44
C GLU A 132 11.60 9.76 13.57
N LEU A 133 10.92 10.79 13.06
CA LEU A 133 9.74 10.61 12.22
C LEU A 133 10.09 10.03 10.85
N THR A 134 11.22 10.42 10.26
CA THR A 134 11.71 9.84 9.00
C THR A 134 11.96 8.33 9.16
N ALA A 135 12.68 7.95 10.22
CA ALA A 135 12.94 6.54 10.53
C ALA A 135 11.65 5.76 10.84
N LEU A 136 10.66 6.40 11.46
CA LEU A 136 9.35 5.80 11.70
C LEU A 136 8.57 5.58 10.39
N PHE A 137 8.55 6.56 9.48
CA PHE A 137 7.85 6.48 8.21
C PHE A 137 8.39 5.34 7.35
N ASP A 138 9.72 5.26 7.26
CA ASP A 138 10.40 4.20 6.53
C ASP A 138 10.05 2.81 7.11
N ARG A 139 10.14 2.64 8.44
CA ARG A 139 9.80 1.37 9.11
C ARG A 139 8.34 0.95 8.94
N ILE A 140 7.42 1.90 8.86
CA ILE A 140 5.99 1.61 8.70
C ILE A 140 5.73 0.98 7.33
N VAL A 141 6.40 1.47 6.28
CA VAL A 141 6.19 1.02 4.90
C VAL A 141 7.10 -0.14 4.54
N ASN A 142 8.37 -0.10 4.91
CA ASN A 142 9.38 -1.11 4.59
C ASN A 142 9.58 -2.08 5.75
N ARG A 143 8.51 -2.71 6.26
CA ARG A 143 8.60 -3.67 7.37
C ARG A 143 9.52 -4.83 7.00
N THR A 144 10.81 -4.71 7.27
CA THR A 144 11.72 -5.83 7.34
C THR A 144 11.43 -6.58 8.64
N ALA A 145 11.14 -7.87 8.51
CA ALA A 145 11.07 -8.81 9.62
C ALA A 145 12.38 -8.81 10.43
#